data_AF-A0A2J8W822-F1
#
_entry.id   AF-A0A2J8W822-F1
#
_cell.length_a   1.000
_cell.length_b   1.000
_cell.length_c   1.000
_cell.angle_alpha   90.00
_cell.angle_beta   90.00
_cell.angle_gamma   90.00
#
_symmetry.space_group_name_H-M   'P 1'
#
loop_
_entity.id
_entity.type
_entity.pdbx_description
1 polymer ?
#
loop_
_entity_poly.entity_id
_entity_poly.type
_entity_poly.pdbx_seq_one_letter_code
_entity_poly.pdbx_strand_id
1 'polypeptide(L)'
;MEAERRPAPGSPSEGLFADGHLILWTLCSVLLPVFITFWCSLQRSRRQLHRRDIFRKSKHGWRDTDLFSQPTYCCVCAQHILQGAFCDCCGLRVDEGCVRKADKRFQCKEIMLKNDTKVLDAMPHHWIRGNVPLCSYCMVCKQQCGCQPKLCDYRCIWCQKTVHDECMKNSLKNEKCDFGEFKNLIIPPSYLTSINQMRKDKKTDYEVVFDVTKTPPIKALQLCTLLPYYSARVLVCGGDGTVGWVLDAVDDMKIKGQEKYIPQVAVLPLGTGNDLSNTLGWGTGYAGEIPVAQVLRNVMEADGIKLDRWKVQVTNKGYYNLRKPKAVYLFYGTKDCLVQECKDLNKKVEKSD
;
A
#
# COMPACT_ATOMS: atom_id res chain seq x y z
N MET A 1 32.23 50.51 -79.56
CA MET A 1 30.90 50.73 -78.96
C MET A 1 30.18 49.38 -78.95
N GLU A 2 30.46 48.57 -77.94
CA GLU A 2 29.70 47.34 -77.67
C GLU A 2 28.50 47.69 -76.79
N ALA A 3 27.30 47.39 -77.27
CA ALA A 3 26.06 47.61 -76.54
C ALA A 3 25.72 46.35 -75.74
N GLU A 4 25.72 46.50 -74.43
CA GLU A 4 25.36 45.51 -73.43
C GLU A 4 23.88 45.09 -73.56
N ARG A 5 23.61 43.81 -73.84
CA ARG A 5 22.24 43.26 -73.78
C ARG A 5 21.94 42.80 -72.36
N ARG A 6 20.96 43.44 -71.72
CA ARG A 6 20.36 42.97 -70.45
C ARG A 6 19.52 41.70 -70.68
N PRO A 7 19.47 40.74 -69.72
CA PRO A 7 18.54 39.62 -69.78
C PRO A 7 17.11 40.04 -69.38
N ALA A 8 16.11 39.38 -69.96
CA ALA A 8 14.68 39.61 -69.74
C ALA A 8 14.19 39.07 -68.38
N PRO A 9 13.14 39.65 -67.77
CA PRO A 9 12.60 39.20 -66.49
C PRO A 9 11.80 37.89 -66.62
N GLY A 10 12.02 36.96 -65.69
CA GLY A 10 11.27 35.71 -65.57
C GLY A 10 9.80 35.93 -65.18
N SER A 11 8.93 35.00 -65.60
CA SER A 11 7.48 35.06 -65.46
C SER A 11 6.99 34.95 -64.00
N PRO A 12 5.92 35.66 -63.57
CA PRO A 12 5.51 35.75 -62.16
C PRO A 12 4.73 34.53 -61.62
N SER A 13 4.44 33.54 -62.47
CA SER A 13 3.46 32.47 -62.17
C SER A 13 4.02 31.26 -61.41
N GLU A 14 5.35 31.08 -61.34
CA GLU A 14 5.96 29.92 -60.67
C GLU A 14 6.14 30.13 -59.15
N GLY A 15 6.26 31.38 -58.69
CA GLY A 15 6.40 31.68 -57.25
C GLY A 15 5.13 31.44 -56.45
N LEU A 16 3.96 31.74 -57.02
CA LEU A 16 2.68 31.71 -56.31
C LEU A 16 2.26 30.28 -55.88
N PHE A 17 2.57 29.27 -56.70
CA PHE A 17 2.29 27.86 -56.39
C PHE A 17 3.27 27.29 -55.35
N ALA A 18 4.54 27.70 -55.40
CA ALA A 18 5.55 27.32 -54.40
C ALA A 18 5.22 27.92 -53.03
N ASP A 19 4.78 29.18 -53.00
CA ASP A 19 4.34 29.87 -51.79
C ASP A 19 3.09 29.22 -51.18
N GLY A 20 2.12 28.83 -52.00
CA GLY A 20 0.92 28.11 -51.55
C GLY A 20 1.23 26.76 -50.91
N HIS A 21 2.16 26.00 -51.49
CA HIS A 21 2.62 24.73 -50.91
C HIS A 21 3.38 24.95 -49.59
N LEU A 22 4.22 26.00 -49.52
CA LEU A 22 4.95 26.36 -48.31
C LEU A 22 4.00 26.77 -47.17
N ILE A 23 2.96 27.54 -47.48
CA ILE A 23 1.91 27.93 -46.53
C ILE A 23 1.13 26.70 -46.05
N LEU A 24 0.80 25.76 -46.94
CA LEU A 24 0.10 24.53 -46.57
C LEU A 24 0.95 23.66 -45.62
N TRP A 25 2.22 23.42 -45.96
CA TRP A 25 3.12 22.62 -45.13
C TRP A 25 3.41 23.27 -43.76
N THR A 26 3.56 24.60 -43.73
CA THR A 26 3.75 25.34 -42.47
C THR A 26 2.50 25.28 -41.60
N LEU A 27 1.30 25.48 -42.16
CA LEU A 27 0.03 25.32 -41.44
C LEU A 27 -0.14 23.89 -40.91
N CYS A 28 0.13 22.87 -41.73
CA CYS A 28 0.11 21.48 -41.27
C CYS A 28 1.10 21.22 -40.13
N SER A 29 2.33 21.76 -40.22
CA SER A 29 3.37 21.57 -39.19
C SER A 29 3.02 22.16 -37.83
N VAL A 30 2.19 23.21 -37.80
CA VAL A 30 1.72 23.84 -36.55
C VAL A 30 0.42 23.21 -36.06
N LEU A 31 -0.53 22.96 -36.96
CA LEU A 31 -1.86 22.47 -36.60
C LEU A 31 -1.84 20.99 -36.18
N LEU A 32 -1.08 20.10 -36.85
CA LEU A 32 -1.02 18.68 -36.50
C LEU A 32 -0.59 18.45 -35.03
N PRO A 33 0.52 19.05 -34.54
CA PRO A 33 0.91 18.91 -33.14
C PRO A 33 -0.12 19.48 -32.17
N VAL A 34 -0.80 20.57 -32.51
CA VAL A 34 -1.87 21.16 -31.68
C VAL A 34 -3.06 20.20 -31.60
N PHE A 35 -3.47 19.59 -32.72
CA PHE A 35 -4.54 18.58 -32.72
C PHE A 35 -4.14 17.32 -31.95
N ILE A 36 -2.90 16.84 -32.10
CA ILE A 36 -2.38 15.69 -31.37
C ILE A 36 -2.33 15.97 -29.86
N THR A 37 -1.82 17.13 -29.45
CA THR A 37 -1.75 17.52 -28.02
C THR A 37 -3.13 17.71 -27.42
N PHE A 38 -4.06 18.33 -28.15
CA PHE A 38 -5.46 18.48 -27.74
C PHE A 38 -6.15 17.12 -27.64
N TRP A 39 -5.97 16.22 -28.61
CA TRP A 39 -6.47 14.85 -28.58
C TRP A 39 -5.90 14.07 -27.39
N CYS A 40 -4.59 14.14 -27.14
CA CYS A 40 -3.93 13.55 -25.99
C CYS A 40 -4.46 14.11 -24.66
N SER A 41 -4.76 15.42 -24.59
CA SER A 41 -5.35 16.07 -23.41
C SER A 41 -6.79 15.61 -23.16
N LEU A 42 -7.63 15.56 -24.20
CA LEU A 42 -8.99 15.03 -24.14
C LEU A 42 -9.01 13.56 -23.78
N GLN A 43 -8.11 12.76 -24.36
CA GLN A 43 -8.01 11.35 -24.05
C GLN A 43 -7.47 11.11 -22.64
N ARG A 44 -6.55 11.95 -22.15
CA ARG A 44 -6.11 11.96 -20.74
C ARG A 44 -7.26 12.30 -19.80
N SER A 45 -8.08 13.30 -20.13
CA SER A 45 -9.28 13.66 -19.36
C SER A 45 -10.31 12.53 -19.33
N ARG A 46 -10.60 11.90 -20.47
CA ARG A 46 -11.48 10.72 -20.55
C ARG A 46 -10.92 9.53 -19.76
N ARG A 47 -9.60 9.27 -19.81
CA ARG A 47 -8.94 8.24 -18.98
C ARG A 47 -9.08 8.52 -17.49
N GLN A 48 -8.99 9.78 -17.06
CA GLN A 48 -9.19 10.18 -15.66
C GLN A 48 -10.65 9.94 -15.20
N LEU A 49 -11.64 10.26 -16.04
CA LEU A 49 -13.06 9.99 -15.75
C LEU A 49 -13.36 8.49 -15.68
N HIS A 50 -12.84 7.71 -16.64
CA HIS A 50 -12.99 6.24 -16.63
C HIS A 50 -12.37 5.62 -15.38
N ARG A 51 -11.18 6.08 -14.96
CA ARG A 51 -10.58 5.68 -13.67
C ARG A 51 -11.48 6.03 -12.48
N ARG A 52 -12.08 7.22 -12.44
CA ARG A 52 -12.98 7.65 -11.35
C ARG A 52 -14.23 6.78 -11.24
N ASP A 53 -14.79 6.33 -12.37
CA ASP A 53 -15.95 5.44 -12.36
C ASP A 53 -15.62 4.01 -11.92
N ILE A 54 -14.43 3.50 -12.25
CA ILE A 54 -13.91 2.22 -11.73
C ILE A 54 -13.88 2.27 -10.19
N PHE A 55 -13.36 3.36 -9.59
CA PHE A 55 -13.29 3.47 -8.13
C PHE A 55 -14.65 3.65 -7.44
N ARG A 56 -15.72 4.03 -8.17
CA ARG A 56 -17.05 4.28 -7.59
C ARG A 56 -17.98 3.06 -7.61
N LYS A 57 -17.77 2.08 -8.50
CA LYS A 57 -18.62 0.89 -8.62
C LYS A 57 -17.78 -0.35 -8.94
N SER A 58 -17.91 -1.40 -8.13
CA SER A 58 -17.38 -2.74 -8.43
C SER A 58 -18.14 -3.32 -9.64
N LYS A 59 -17.65 -3.04 -10.84
CA LYS A 59 -18.16 -3.60 -12.10
C LYS A 59 -17.09 -4.44 -12.74
N HIS A 60 -17.50 -5.40 -13.57
CA HIS A 60 -16.57 -6.16 -14.38
C HIS A 60 -16.00 -5.28 -15.49
N GLY A 61 -14.66 -5.26 -15.61
CA GLY A 61 -13.96 -4.71 -16.77
C GLY A 61 -13.76 -5.81 -17.81
N TRP A 62 -14.76 -6.04 -18.66
CA TRP A 62 -14.73 -7.07 -19.68
C TRP A 62 -13.77 -6.71 -20.82
N ARG A 63 -13.02 -7.71 -21.29
CA ARG A 63 -12.20 -7.67 -22.49
C ARG A 63 -12.49 -8.91 -23.32
N ASP A 64 -12.80 -8.69 -24.58
CA ASP A 64 -13.02 -9.78 -25.54
C ASP A 64 -11.69 -10.37 -25.99
N THR A 65 -11.70 -11.67 -26.29
CA THR A 65 -10.56 -12.39 -26.80
C THR A 65 -11.03 -13.48 -27.77
N ASP A 66 -10.38 -13.53 -28.92
CA ASP A 66 -10.72 -14.46 -30.00
C ASP A 66 -10.17 -15.86 -29.74
N LEU A 67 -9.18 -15.99 -28.85
CA LEU A 67 -8.61 -17.29 -28.49
C LEU A 67 -8.00 -17.27 -27.08
N PHE A 68 -8.54 -18.10 -26.19
CA PHE A 68 -7.92 -18.37 -24.90
C PHE A 68 -6.70 -19.29 -25.06
N SER A 69 -5.60 -18.93 -24.40
CA SER A 69 -4.34 -19.70 -24.42
C SER A 69 -4.39 -21.06 -23.69
N GLN A 70 -5.48 -21.35 -22.99
CA GLN A 70 -5.67 -22.57 -22.22
C GLN A 70 -7.14 -23.03 -22.32
N PRO A 71 -7.43 -24.33 -22.18
CA PRO A 71 -8.80 -24.84 -22.15
C PRO A 71 -9.65 -24.07 -21.16
N THR A 72 -10.67 -23.38 -21.66
CA THR A 72 -11.45 -22.41 -20.90
C THR A 72 -12.92 -22.79 -20.98
N TYR A 73 -13.63 -22.65 -19.85
CA TYR A 73 -15.05 -22.92 -19.76
C TYR A 73 -15.79 -21.65 -19.34
N CYS A 74 -16.94 -21.40 -19.94
CA CYS A 74 -17.78 -20.26 -19.59
C CYS A 74 -18.31 -20.43 -18.16
N CYS A 75 -18.07 -19.45 -17.29
CA CYS A 75 -18.55 -19.48 -15.90
C CYS A 75 -20.08 -19.41 -15.75
N VAL A 76 -20.82 -19.08 -16.82
CA VAL A 76 -22.29 -19.00 -16.81
C VAL A 76 -22.94 -20.31 -17.28
N CYS A 77 -22.61 -20.77 -18.49
CA CYS A 77 -23.22 -21.96 -19.11
C CYS A 77 -22.40 -23.24 -18.92
N ALA A 78 -21.19 -23.16 -18.36
CA ALA A 78 -20.26 -24.27 -18.14
C ALA A 78 -19.79 -25.01 -19.42
N GLN A 79 -20.07 -24.47 -20.60
CA GLN A 79 -19.59 -25.01 -21.87
C GLN A 79 -18.13 -24.61 -22.13
N HIS A 80 -17.40 -25.45 -22.86
CA HIS A 80 -16.04 -25.15 -23.33
C HIS A 80 -16.10 -24.01 -24.36
N ILE A 81 -15.24 -23.01 -24.20
CA ILE A 81 -15.18 -21.82 -25.06
C ILE A 81 -13.75 -21.62 -25.57
N LEU A 82 -13.64 -21.34 -26.87
CA LEU A 82 -12.37 -20.95 -27.50
C LEU A 82 -12.22 -19.43 -27.54
N GLN A 83 -13.31 -18.73 -27.87
CA GLN A 83 -13.45 -17.28 -27.89
C GLN A 83 -14.47 -16.82 -26.86
N GLY A 84 -14.34 -15.59 -26.37
CA GLY A 84 -15.28 -15.02 -25.42
C GLY A 84 -14.70 -13.79 -24.72
N ALA A 85 -15.22 -13.48 -23.54
CA ALA A 85 -14.77 -12.35 -22.75
C ALA A 85 -14.17 -12.78 -21.41
N PHE A 86 -13.20 -12.04 -20.92
CA PHE A 86 -12.71 -12.18 -19.54
C PHE A 86 -12.67 -10.84 -18.81
N CYS A 87 -12.82 -10.88 -17.49
CA CYS A 87 -12.76 -9.69 -16.67
C CYS A 87 -11.32 -9.41 -16.19
N ASP A 88 -10.80 -8.21 -16.47
CA ASP A 88 -9.47 -7.78 -16.03
C ASP A 88 -9.34 -7.68 -14.50
N CYS A 89 -10.45 -7.50 -13.78
CA CYS A 89 -10.45 -7.28 -12.33
C CYS A 89 -10.50 -8.59 -11.52
N CYS A 90 -11.40 -9.50 -11.90
CA CYS A 90 -11.65 -10.73 -11.15
C CYS A 90 -11.21 -11.99 -11.90
N GLY A 91 -10.93 -11.90 -13.20
CA GLY A 91 -10.52 -13.04 -14.03
C GLY A 91 -11.64 -14.01 -14.39
N LEU A 92 -12.91 -13.63 -14.19
CA LEU A 92 -14.07 -14.38 -14.65
C LEU A 92 -14.04 -14.51 -16.18
N ARG A 93 -14.33 -15.70 -16.70
CA ARG A 93 -14.31 -15.97 -18.16
C ARG A 93 -15.68 -16.45 -18.61
N VAL A 94 -16.20 -15.88 -19.68
CA VAL A 94 -17.55 -16.14 -20.16
C VAL A 94 -17.60 -16.13 -21.67
N ASP A 95 -18.56 -16.87 -22.21
CA ASP A 95 -18.96 -16.75 -23.61
C ASP A 95 -19.48 -15.34 -23.92
N GLU A 96 -19.33 -14.89 -25.16
CA GLU A 96 -19.77 -13.58 -25.64
C GLU A 96 -21.27 -13.34 -25.37
N GLY A 97 -22.12 -14.35 -25.60
CA GLY A 97 -23.56 -14.28 -25.32
C GLY A 97 -23.91 -14.30 -23.83
N CYS A 98 -22.94 -14.63 -22.97
CA CYS A 98 -23.12 -14.78 -21.53
C CYS A 98 -22.69 -13.57 -20.69
N VAL A 99 -22.01 -12.58 -21.27
CA VAL A 99 -21.49 -11.39 -20.57
C VAL A 99 -22.56 -10.69 -19.73
N ARG A 100 -23.73 -10.39 -20.32
CA ARG A 100 -24.83 -9.71 -19.62
C ARG A 100 -25.43 -10.54 -18.48
N LYS A 101 -25.42 -11.87 -18.61
CA LYS A 101 -25.88 -12.78 -17.53
C LYS A 101 -24.83 -12.82 -16.41
N ALA A 102 -23.55 -12.75 -16.77
CA ALA A 102 -22.45 -12.75 -15.82
C ALA A 102 -22.46 -11.51 -14.94
N ASP A 103 -22.67 -10.32 -15.51
CA ASP A 103 -22.79 -9.06 -14.75
C ASP A 103 -23.89 -9.08 -13.67
N LYS A 104 -24.97 -9.85 -13.91
CA LYS A 104 -26.07 -9.99 -12.96
C LYS A 104 -25.82 -11.08 -11.92
N ARG A 105 -25.15 -12.17 -12.33
CA ARG A 105 -24.99 -13.38 -11.50
C ARG A 105 -23.76 -13.32 -10.59
N PHE A 106 -22.69 -12.68 -11.04
CA PHE A 106 -21.41 -12.67 -10.35
C PHE A 106 -21.01 -11.26 -9.96
N GLN A 107 -20.58 -11.09 -8.71
CA GLN A 107 -20.02 -9.82 -8.25
C GLN A 107 -18.55 -9.74 -8.67
N CYS A 108 -18.13 -8.56 -9.09
CA CYS A 108 -16.73 -8.30 -9.40
C CYS A 108 -15.91 -8.05 -8.12
N LYS A 109 -14.59 -7.98 -8.27
CA LYS A 109 -13.63 -7.61 -7.22
C LYS A 109 -14.05 -6.29 -6.56
N GLU A 110 -14.48 -6.38 -5.30
CA GLU A 110 -14.87 -5.20 -4.54
C GLU A 110 -13.70 -4.23 -4.39
N ILE A 111 -13.95 -2.94 -4.62
CA ILE A 111 -12.94 -1.88 -4.50
C ILE A 111 -13.10 -1.13 -3.18
N MET A 112 -14.33 -1.06 -2.64
CA MET A 112 -14.65 -0.45 -1.36
C MET A 112 -15.73 -1.26 -0.66
N LEU A 113 -15.60 -1.43 0.66
CA LEU A 113 -16.63 -2.07 1.47
C LEU A 113 -17.80 -1.08 1.66
N LYS A 114 -19.04 -1.56 1.53
CA LYS A 114 -20.24 -0.74 1.79
C LYS A 114 -20.28 -0.38 3.28
N ASN A 115 -20.57 0.89 3.59
CA ASN A 115 -20.49 1.49 4.94
C ASN A 115 -21.34 0.81 6.03
N ASP A 116 -22.27 -0.08 5.69
CA ASP A 116 -23.24 -0.62 6.64
C ASP A 116 -22.73 -1.79 7.50
N THR A 117 -21.55 -2.34 7.22
CA THR A 117 -20.99 -3.44 8.01
C THR A 117 -19.91 -2.94 8.95
N LYS A 118 -20.33 -2.50 10.14
CA LYS A 118 -19.49 -2.54 11.34
C LYS A 118 -19.03 -3.99 11.52
N VAL A 119 -17.85 -4.38 11.05
CA VAL A 119 -16.93 -5.35 11.68
C VAL A 119 -15.61 -5.31 10.91
N LEU A 120 -14.56 -4.85 11.60
CA LEU A 120 -13.18 -4.67 11.11
C LEU A 120 -12.39 -5.98 10.98
N ASP A 121 -12.98 -7.15 11.18
CA ASP A 121 -12.19 -8.26 11.71
C ASP A 121 -11.90 -9.42 10.75
N ALA A 122 -12.41 -9.40 9.51
CA ALA A 122 -12.08 -10.45 8.54
C ALA A 122 -12.39 -10.07 7.10
N MET A 123 -11.38 -10.08 6.22
CA MET A 123 -11.63 -10.09 4.78
C MET A 123 -12.06 -11.50 4.36
N PRO A 124 -13.29 -11.72 3.86
CA PRO A 124 -13.68 -13.02 3.35
C PRO A 124 -12.95 -13.31 2.04
N HIS A 125 -12.67 -14.59 1.78
CA HIS A 125 -12.26 -14.99 0.45
C HIS A 125 -13.39 -14.74 -0.56
N HIS A 126 -13.03 -14.21 -1.73
CA HIS A 126 -13.94 -14.08 -2.85
C HIS A 126 -13.57 -15.14 -3.89
N TRP A 127 -14.37 -16.20 -3.97
CA TRP A 127 -14.10 -17.40 -4.76
C TRP A 127 -14.78 -17.34 -6.13
N ILE A 128 -14.02 -17.65 -7.17
CA ILE A 128 -14.53 -17.88 -8.53
C ILE A 128 -14.31 -19.35 -8.88
N ARG A 129 -15.35 -19.98 -9.42
CA ARG A 129 -15.30 -21.39 -9.82
C ARG A 129 -14.73 -21.56 -11.24
N GLY A 130 -13.85 -22.52 -11.41
CA GLY A 130 -13.30 -22.93 -12.70
C GLY A 130 -12.20 -22.03 -13.24
N ASN A 131 -11.66 -22.44 -14.40
CA ASN A 131 -10.57 -21.74 -15.10
C ASN A 131 -9.36 -21.49 -14.18
N VAL A 132 -9.09 -22.45 -13.31
CA VAL A 132 -7.96 -22.42 -12.38
C VAL A 132 -6.65 -22.47 -13.19
N PRO A 133 -5.61 -21.69 -12.84
CA PRO A 133 -4.33 -21.75 -13.52
C PRO A 133 -3.74 -23.17 -13.55
N LEU A 134 -3.03 -23.49 -14.63
CA LEU A 134 -2.30 -24.75 -14.76
C LEU A 134 -1.33 -24.93 -13.58
N CYS A 135 -1.12 -26.19 -13.18
CA CYS A 135 -0.24 -26.57 -12.07
C CYS A 135 -0.59 -25.93 -10.72
N SER A 136 -1.87 -25.56 -10.51
CA SER A 136 -2.33 -25.10 -9.20
C SER A 136 -2.57 -26.28 -8.26
N TYR A 137 -2.31 -26.08 -6.97
CA TYR A 137 -2.53 -27.09 -5.92
C TYR A 137 -3.57 -26.63 -4.92
N CYS A 138 -4.40 -27.57 -4.48
CA CYS A 138 -5.42 -27.34 -3.48
C CYS A 138 -4.77 -26.98 -2.14
N MET A 139 -5.20 -25.86 -1.55
CA MET A 139 -4.65 -25.42 -0.25
C MET A 139 -4.94 -26.40 0.89
N VAL A 140 -6.00 -27.23 0.78
CA VAL A 140 -6.43 -28.20 1.80
C VAL A 140 -5.69 -29.53 1.66
N CYS A 141 -5.89 -30.26 0.56
CA CYS A 141 -5.33 -31.61 0.38
C CYS A 141 -3.96 -31.65 -0.31
N LYS A 142 -3.45 -30.51 -0.80
CA LYS A 142 -2.18 -30.37 -1.53
C LYS A 142 -2.08 -31.14 -2.85
N GLN A 143 -3.19 -31.63 -3.39
CA GLN A 143 -3.25 -32.28 -4.70
C GLN A 143 -3.58 -31.27 -5.81
N GLN A 144 -3.29 -31.63 -7.07
CA GLN A 144 -3.45 -30.74 -8.23
C GLN A 144 -4.93 -30.40 -8.51
N CYS A 145 -5.23 -29.12 -8.71
CA CYS A 145 -6.53 -28.59 -9.13
C CYS A 145 -6.64 -28.47 -10.66
N GLY A 146 -7.87 -28.36 -11.18
CA GLY A 146 -8.13 -28.07 -12.59
C GLY A 146 -7.83 -29.23 -13.54
N CYS A 147 -7.72 -30.46 -13.03
CA CYS A 147 -7.42 -31.64 -13.84
C CYS A 147 -8.62 -32.15 -14.65
N GLN A 148 -9.84 -31.75 -14.29
CA GLN A 148 -11.06 -32.24 -14.93
C GLN A 148 -11.42 -31.34 -16.13
N PRO A 149 -11.85 -31.92 -17.28
CA PRO A 149 -12.24 -31.16 -18.47
C PRO A 149 -13.64 -30.55 -18.32
N LYS A 150 -13.84 -29.77 -17.25
CA LYS A 150 -15.08 -29.05 -16.95
C LYS A 150 -14.79 -27.86 -16.03
N LEU A 151 -15.82 -27.04 -15.81
CA LEU A 151 -15.77 -25.96 -14.82
C LEU A 151 -15.81 -26.53 -13.39
N CYS A 152 -14.64 -26.82 -12.81
CA CYS A 152 -14.49 -27.33 -11.45
C CYS A 152 -13.47 -26.53 -10.64
N ASP A 153 -13.48 -26.75 -9.34
CA ASP A 153 -12.58 -26.14 -8.36
C ASP A 153 -12.75 -24.62 -8.26
N TYR A 154 -12.14 -24.04 -7.23
CA TYR A 154 -12.29 -22.62 -6.90
C TYR A 154 -10.94 -21.95 -6.82
N ARG A 155 -10.89 -20.68 -7.23
CA ARG A 155 -9.75 -19.77 -7.04
C ARG A 155 -10.21 -18.52 -6.33
N CYS A 156 -9.47 -18.09 -5.31
CA CYS A 156 -9.73 -16.82 -4.65
C CYS A 156 -9.10 -15.67 -5.43
N ILE A 157 -9.87 -14.62 -5.74
CA ILE A 157 -9.36 -13.45 -6.48
C ILE A 157 -8.35 -12.60 -5.69
N TRP A 158 -8.33 -12.75 -4.37
CA TRP A 158 -7.49 -11.96 -3.47
C TRP A 158 -6.15 -12.66 -3.23
N CYS A 159 -6.18 -13.85 -2.65
CA CYS A 159 -4.96 -14.58 -2.29
C CYS A 159 -4.48 -15.57 -3.35
N GLN A 160 -5.19 -15.73 -4.47
CA GLN A 160 -4.90 -16.70 -5.54
C GLN A 160 -4.87 -18.18 -5.15
N LYS A 161 -5.12 -18.52 -3.87
CA LYS A 161 -5.25 -19.91 -3.42
C LYS A 161 -6.35 -20.63 -4.20
N THR A 162 -6.15 -21.93 -4.39
CA THR A 162 -7.09 -22.80 -5.11
C THR A 162 -7.57 -23.93 -4.22
N VAL A 163 -8.80 -24.41 -4.44
CA VAL A 163 -9.47 -25.41 -3.60
C VAL A 163 -10.34 -26.30 -4.47
N HIS A 164 -10.31 -27.62 -4.23
CA HIS A 164 -11.24 -28.54 -4.91
C HIS A 164 -12.70 -28.34 -4.51
N ASP A 165 -13.64 -28.69 -5.40
CA ASP A 165 -15.09 -28.62 -5.14
C ASP A 165 -15.49 -29.35 -3.83
N GLU A 166 -14.85 -30.49 -3.52
CA GLU A 166 -15.10 -31.29 -2.31
C GLU A 166 -14.47 -30.67 -1.05
N CYS A 167 -13.22 -30.20 -1.17
CA CYS A 167 -12.51 -29.53 -0.07
C CYS A 167 -13.18 -28.22 0.35
N MET A 168 -13.80 -27.51 -0.60
CA MET A 168 -14.51 -26.27 -0.35
C MET A 168 -15.69 -26.43 0.63
N LYS A 169 -16.42 -27.55 0.53
CA LYS A 169 -17.60 -27.83 1.36
C LYS A 169 -17.25 -28.13 2.82
N ASN A 170 -16.05 -28.66 3.07
CA ASN A 170 -15.68 -29.23 4.38
C ASN A 170 -14.86 -28.29 5.27
N SER A 171 -14.10 -27.33 4.73
CA SER A 171 -13.06 -26.64 5.52
C SER A 171 -13.10 -25.10 5.55
N LEU A 172 -13.89 -24.43 4.70
CA LEU A 172 -13.66 -23.00 4.36
C LEU A 172 -14.77 -22.02 4.76
N LYS A 173 -15.78 -22.42 5.54
CA LYS A 173 -16.87 -21.51 5.94
C LYS A 173 -16.41 -20.32 6.80
N ASN A 174 -15.32 -20.46 7.55
CA ASN A 174 -14.86 -19.47 8.53
C ASN A 174 -13.40 -19.00 8.33
N GLU A 175 -12.71 -19.45 7.28
CA GLU A 175 -11.32 -19.05 7.03
C GLU A 175 -11.26 -17.64 6.42
N LYS A 176 -10.32 -16.82 6.93
CA LYS A 176 -10.14 -15.43 6.51
C LYS A 176 -9.07 -15.35 5.42
N CYS A 177 -9.29 -14.46 4.45
CA CYS A 177 -8.32 -14.23 3.39
C CYS A 177 -7.10 -13.46 3.92
N ASP A 178 -5.93 -14.04 3.75
CA ASP A 178 -4.62 -13.49 4.10
C ASP A 178 -3.95 -12.71 2.95
N PHE A 179 -4.65 -12.56 1.81
CA PHE A 179 -4.16 -11.96 0.56
C PHE A 179 -2.97 -12.69 -0.09
N GLY A 180 -2.55 -13.82 0.46
CA GLY A 180 -1.53 -14.69 -0.13
C GLY A 180 -0.16 -14.02 -0.28
N GLU A 181 0.60 -14.48 -1.28
CA GLU A 181 1.98 -14.06 -1.53
C GLU A 181 2.11 -12.57 -1.89
N PHE A 182 1.10 -12.00 -2.55
CA PHE A 182 1.10 -10.61 -3.00
C PHE A 182 0.43 -9.65 -2.01
N LYS A 183 0.24 -10.04 -0.74
CA LYS A 183 -0.47 -9.25 0.27
C LYS A 183 0.03 -7.80 0.41
N ASN A 184 1.32 -7.56 0.20
CA ASN A 184 1.93 -6.22 0.31
C ASN A 184 1.64 -5.31 -0.89
N LEU A 185 1.23 -5.89 -2.03
CA LEU A 185 0.85 -5.15 -3.25
C LEU A 185 -0.67 -4.97 -3.37
N ILE A 186 -1.44 -5.57 -2.47
CA ILE A 186 -2.89 -5.53 -2.50
C ILE A 186 -3.36 -4.50 -1.49
N ILE A 187 -4.16 -3.55 -1.97
CA ILE A 187 -4.86 -2.59 -1.11
C ILE A 187 -6.22 -3.21 -0.74
N PRO A 188 -6.48 -3.56 0.53
CA PRO A 188 -7.76 -4.13 0.95
C PRO A 188 -8.92 -3.14 0.75
N PRO A 189 -10.12 -3.59 0.32
CA PRO A 189 -11.31 -2.73 0.22
C PRO A 189 -11.69 -2.00 1.52
N SER A 190 -11.45 -2.63 2.67
CA SER A 190 -11.68 -2.02 3.99
C SER A 190 -10.82 -0.78 4.21
N TYR A 191 -9.59 -0.76 3.69
CA TYR A 191 -8.68 0.37 3.84
C TYR A 191 -9.20 1.62 3.12
N LEU A 192 -9.74 1.47 1.91
CA LEU A 192 -10.30 2.61 1.17
C LEU A 192 -11.57 3.14 1.84
N THR A 193 -12.36 2.28 2.48
CA THR A 193 -13.51 2.72 3.30
C THR A 193 -13.05 3.53 4.50
N SER A 194 -12.05 3.05 5.25
CA SER A 194 -11.46 3.79 6.38
C SER A 194 -10.89 5.14 5.94
N ILE A 195 -10.14 5.20 4.83
CA ILE A 195 -9.63 6.46 4.28
C ILE A 195 -10.76 7.42 3.90
N ASN A 196 -11.80 6.94 3.24
CA ASN A 196 -12.89 7.80 2.82
C ASN A 196 -13.74 8.30 4.00
N GLN A 197 -13.86 7.50 5.07
CA GLN A 197 -14.46 7.93 6.33
C GLN A 197 -13.61 9.04 6.96
N MET A 198 -12.29 8.85 7.06
CA MET A 198 -11.35 9.87 7.55
C MET A 198 -11.38 11.16 6.70
N ARG A 199 -11.46 11.05 5.37
CA ARG A 199 -11.56 12.21 4.46
C ARG A 199 -12.86 12.98 4.60
N LYS A 200 -13.98 12.30 4.88
CA LYS A 200 -15.28 12.95 5.11
C LYS A 200 -15.27 13.83 6.37
N ASP A 201 -14.46 13.45 7.35
CA ASP A 201 -14.30 14.21 8.61
C ASP A 201 -13.42 15.46 8.46
N LYS A 202 -12.97 15.81 7.24
CA LYS A 202 -12.38 17.11 6.82
C LYS A 202 -11.25 17.69 7.70
N LYS A 203 -10.59 16.91 8.57
CA LYS A 203 -9.57 17.43 9.50
C LYS A 203 -8.23 16.68 9.50
N THR A 204 -7.83 16.08 8.40
CA THR A 204 -6.52 15.40 8.34
C THR A 204 -5.74 15.86 7.12
N ASP A 205 -4.92 16.90 7.34
CA ASP A 205 -3.64 16.95 6.64
C ASP A 205 -2.90 15.64 6.93
N TYR A 206 -2.24 15.09 5.91
CA TYR A 206 -1.60 13.78 5.91
C TYR A 206 -0.34 13.72 6.79
N GLU A 207 -0.11 14.76 7.58
CA GLU A 207 0.95 14.96 8.56
C GLU A 207 0.27 15.47 9.84
N VAL A 208 0.09 14.60 10.82
CA VAL A 208 -0.52 15.01 12.10
C VAL A 208 0.59 15.18 13.12
N VAL A 209 0.86 16.43 13.46
CA VAL A 209 1.83 16.79 14.50
C VAL A 209 1.14 16.71 15.86
N PHE A 210 1.68 15.88 16.75
CA PHE A 210 1.23 15.77 18.12
C PHE A 210 2.19 16.45 19.07
N ASP A 211 1.65 17.39 19.85
CA ASP A 211 2.34 17.93 21.00
C ASP A 211 2.18 16.94 22.17
N VAL A 212 3.27 16.26 22.52
CA VAL A 212 3.30 15.25 23.58
C VAL A 212 2.98 15.82 24.96
N THR A 213 3.14 17.13 25.17
CA THR A 213 2.76 17.79 26.43
C THR A 213 1.24 17.91 26.59
N LYS A 214 0.50 17.91 25.47
CA LYS A 214 -0.97 18.03 25.45
C LYS A 214 -1.65 16.68 25.26
N THR A 215 -1.07 15.83 24.41
CA THR A 215 -1.63 14.52 24.07
C THR A 215 -0.62 13.43 24.41
N PRO A 216 -0.93 12.51 25.35
CA PRO A 216 -0.01 11.45 25.70
C PRO A 216 0.25 10.54 24.48
N PRO A 217 1.48 10.04 24.28
CA PRO A 217 1.86 9.25 23.11
C PRO A 217 0.91 8.08 22.82
N ILE A 218 0.45 7.37 23.85
CA ILE A 218 -0.48 6.25 23.69
C ILE A 218 -1.77 6.63 22.95
N LYS A 219 -2.31 7.83 23.18
CA LYS A 219 -3.52 8.30 22.50
C LYS A 219 -3.22 8.70 21.06
N ALA A 220 -2.07 9.33 20.80
CA ALA A 220 -1.66 9.67 19.45
C ALA A 220 -1.43 8.41 18.60
N LEU A 221 -0.76 7.40 19.17
CA LEU A 221 -0.46 6.14 18.51
C LEU A 221 -1.70 5.28 18.22
N GLN A 222 -2.84 5.53 18.89
CA GLN A 222 -4.11 4.86 18.51
C GLN A 222 -4.50 5.14 17.06
N LEU A 223 -4.08 6.26 16.47
CA LEU A 223 -4.33 6.53 15.05
C LEU A 223 -3.61 5.54 14.13
N CYS A 224 -2.47 4.99 14.54
CA CYS A 224 -1.78 3.93 13.78
C CYS A 224 -2.66 2.68 13.61
N THR A 225 -3.61 2.43 14.53
CA THR A 225 -4.57 1.31 14.41
C THR A 225 -5.59 1.50 13.29
N LEU A 226 -5.77 2.73 12.80
CA LEU A 226 -6.63 3.06 11.67
C LEU A 226 -5.90 2.97 10.32
N LEU A 227 -4.57 2.86 10.35
CA LEU A 227 -3.70 2.75 9.18
C LEU A 227 -3.39 1.27 8.86
N PRO A 228 -2.99 0.96 7.61
CA PRO A 228 -2.60 -0.37 7.21
C PRO A 228 -1.46 -0.92 8.06
N TYR A 229 -1.41 -2.24 8.14
CA TYR A 229 -0.31 -2.93 8.80
C TYR A 229 1.03 -2.50 8.21
N TYR A 230 1.98 -2.19 9.09
CA TYR A 230 3.35 -1.80 8.74
C TYR A 230 3.50 -0.58 7.80
N SER A 231 2.47 0.26 7.67
CA SER A 231 2.53 1.42 6.76
C SER A 231 2.81 2.76 7.46
N ALA A 232 2.92 2.76 8.79
CA ALA A 232 3.12 3.98 9.57
C ALA A 232 4.54 4.06 10.11
N ARG A 233 5.18 5.22 9.90
CA ARG A 233 6.43 5.62 10.56
C ARG A 233 6.13 6.83 11.44
N VAL A 234 6.68 6.84 12.65
CA VAL A 234 6.53 7.91 13.63
C VAL A 234 7.88 8.58 13.80
N LEU A 235 7.95 9.89 13.54
CA LEU A 235 9.12 10.70 13.81
C LEU A 235 8.96 11.38 15.18
N VAL A 236 9.88 11.09 16.10
CA VAL A 236 9.91 11.70 17.43
C VAL A 236 10.93 12.83 17.42
N CYS A 237 10.45 14.05 17.56
CA CYS A 237 11.28 15.25 17.61
C CYS A 237 11.54 15.63 19.07
N GLY A 238 12.71 15.28 19.61
CA GLY A 238 13.03 15.47 21.03
C GLY A 238 14.36 14.84 21.43
N GLY A 239 14.59 14.72 22.74
CA GLY A 239 15.72 13.98 23.31
C GLY A 239 15.33 12.59 23.82
N ASP A 240 16.27 11.90 24.45
CA ASP A 240 16.13 10.51 24.89
C ASP A 240 14.92 10.27 25.80
N GLY A 241 14.58 11.21 26.68
CA GLY A 241 13.40 11.11 27.55
C GLY A 241 12.08 11.10 26.77
N THR A 242 11.96 11.94 25.74
CA THR A 242 10.76 11.98 24.88
C THR A 242 10.69 10.71 24.02
N VAL A 243 11.82 10.28 23.45
CA VAL A 243 11.88 9.05 22.65
C VAL A 243 11.51 7.84 23.51
N GLY A 244 12.07 7.72 24.72
CA GLY A 244 11.73 6.68 25.68
C GLY A 244 10.25 6.65 26.03
N TRP A 245 9.63 7.81 26.25
CA TRP A 245 8.19 7.89 26.54
C TRP A 245 7.32 7.38 25.38
N VAL A 246 7.70 7.68 24.13
CA VAL A 246 7.00 7.16 22.94
C VAL A 246 7.22 5.65 22.80
N LEU A 247 8.45 5.16 22.99
CA LEU A 247 8.75 3.73 22.93
C LEU A 247 7.99 2.92 24.01
N ASP A 248 7.87 3.48 25.21
CA ASP A 248 7.08 2.87 26.28
C ASP A 248 5.60 2.75 25.89
N ALA A 249 5.04 3.78 25.24
CA ALA A 249 3.68 3.73 24.73
C ALA A 249 3.49 2.74 23.58
N VAL A 250 4.50 2.58 22.71
CA VAL A 250 4.51 1.53 21.68
C VAL A 250 4.48 0.13 22.31
N ASP A 251 5.20 -0.07 23.41
CA ASP A 251 5.19 -1.35 24.11
C ASP A 251 3.88 -1.60 24.86
N ASP A 252 3.25 -0.57 25.42
CA ASP A 252 1.89 -0.69 25.96
C ASP A 252 0.89 -1.16 24.90
N MET A 253 1.08 -0.79 23.63
CA MET A 253 0.26 -1.30 22.52
C MET A 253 0.53 -2.80 22.26
N LYS A 254 1.78 -3.27 22.37
CA LYS A 254 2.11 -4.71 22.30
C LYS A 254 1.37 -5.49 23.36
N ILE A 255 1.46 -5.04 24.61
CA ILE A 255 0.84 -5.71 25.77
C ILE A 255 -0.69 -5.79 25.60
N LYS A 256 -1.30 -4.81 24.94
CA LYS A 256 -2.75 -4.79 24.62
C LYS A 256 -3.13 -5.64 23.40
N GLY A 257 -2.21 -6.41 22.83
CA GLY A 257 -2.46 -7.30 21.69
C GLY A 257 -2.57 -6.56 20.34
N GLN A 258 -2.08 -5.32 20.24
CA GLN A 258 -2.15 -4.50 19.03
C GLN A 258 -0.89 -4.58 18.16
N GLU A 259 -0.17 -5.71 18.22
CA GLU A 259 1.16 -5.88 17.62
C GLU A 259 1.23 -5.57 16.12
N LYS A 260 0.15 -5.85 15.39
CA LYS A 260 0.05 -5.64 13.94
C LYS A 260 0.10 -4.16 13.54
N TYR A 261 -0.17 -3.25 14.48
CA TYR A 261 -0.29 -1.80 14.24
C TYR A 261 0.88 -1.00 14.81
N ILE A 262 1.95 -1.67 15.24
CA ILE A 262 3.12 -1.00 15.80
C ILE A 262 3.87 -0.25 14.69
N PRO A 263 4.05 1.07 14.82
CA PRO A 263 4.81 1.85 13.86
C PRO A 263 6.31 1.68 14.08
N GLN A 264 7.09 1.91 13.02
CA GLN A 264 8.53 2.14 13.15
C GLN A 264 8.76 3.54 13.72
N VAL A 265 9.74 3.69 14.61
CA VAL A 265 10.06 4.96 15.28
C VAL A 265 11.40 5.48 14.76
N ALA A 266 11.41 6.71 14.28
CA ALA A 266 12.60 7.48 13.91
C ALA A 266 12.77 8.65 14.87
N VAL A 267 13.99 9.17 14.99
CA VAL A 267 14.33 10.23 15.94
C VAL A 267 14.85 11.45 15.18
N LEU A 268 14.36 12.63 15.53
CA LEU A 268 14.96 13.91 15.20
C LEU A 268 15.54 14.51 16.49
N PRO A 269 16.87 14.57 16.64
CA PRO A 269 17.53 14.96 17.90
C PRO A 269 17.38 16.46 18.18
N LEU A 270 16.31 16.83 18.89
CA LEU A 270 16.06 18.23 19.33
C LEU A 270 16.32 18.43 20.83
N GLY A 271 16.69 17.36 21.55
CA GLY A 271 16.92 17.42 22.99
C GLY A 271 18.35 17.77 23.37
N THR A 272 18.58 17.90 24.68
CA THR A 272 19.91 18.07 25.27
C THR A 272 20.66 16.74 25.45
N GLY A 273 19.93 15.62 25.58
CA GLY A 273 20.47 14.26 25.55
C GLY A 273 19.88 13.53 24.34
N ASN A 274 20.75 13.08 23.44
CA ASN A 274 20.40 12.45 22.16
C ASN A 274 21.25 11.17 21.92
N ASP A 275 21.59 10.45 22.98
CA ASP A 275 22.48 9.28 22.92
C ASP A 275 21.89 8.16 22.05
N LEU A 276 20.57 7.97 22.12
CA LEU A 276 19.87 6.98 21.30
C LEU A 276 19.87 7.38 19.83
N SER A 277 19.65 8.66 19.53
CA SER A 277 19.74 9.20 18.16
C SER A 277 21.14 9.01 17.57
N ASN A 278 22.18 9.32 18.35
CA ASN A 278 23.56 9.19 17.93
C ASN A 278 23.92 7.72 17.65
N THR A 279 23.51 6.81 18.54
CA THR A 279 23.74 5.36 18.39
C THR A 279 23.04 4.79 17.16
N LEU A 280 21.84 5.29 16.85
CA LEU A 280 21.05 4.86 15.69
C LEU A 280 21.46 5.54 14.37
N GLY A 281 22.43 6.46 14.40
CA GLY A 281 22.90 7.16 13.20
C GLY A 281 22.01 8.30 12.72
N TRP A 282 21.07 8.78 13.55
CA TRP A 282 20.24 9.96 13.24
C TRP A 282 20.96 11.29 13.53
N GLY A 283 22.12 11.23 14.20
CA GLY A 283 22.97 12.37 14.52
C GLY A 283 22.89 12.80 15.99
N THR A 284 23.80 13.70 16.35
CA THR A 284 23.98 14.20 17.74
C THR A 284 23.05 15.35 18.10
N GLY A 285 22.52 16.06 17.10
CA GLY A 285 21.65 17.21 17.28
C GLY A 285 21.15 17.72 15.94
N TYR A 286 20.07 18.51 15.96
CA TYR A 286 19.51 19.14 14.78
C TYR A 286 19.37 20.65 15.01
N ALA A 287 20.10 21.43 14.22
CA ALA A 287 20.11 22.90 14.25
C ALA A 287 19.41 23.53 13.04
N GLY A 288 18.68 22.75 12.24
CA GLY A 288 18.00 23.25 11.02
C GLY A 288 18.86 23.23 9.76
N GLU A 289 20.03 22.59 9.80
CA GLU A 289 20.97 22.49 8.67
C GLU A 289 20.40 21.69 7.48
N ILE A 290 19.57 20.69 7.77
CA ILE A 290 18.93 19.83 6.76
C ILE A 290 17.46 20.26 6.62
N PRO A 291 16.96 20.55 5.40
CA PRO A 291 15.55 20.87 5.21
C PRO A 291 14.62 19.75 5.69
N VAL A 292 13.50 20.12 6.33
CA VAL A 292 12.52 19.15 6.86
C VAL A 292 12.05 18.15 5.80
N ALA A 293 11.86 18.58 4.54
CA ALA A 293 11.50 17.69 3.44
C ALA A 293 12.55 16.59 3.18
N GLN A 294 13.83 16.88 3.38
CA GLN A 294 14.90 15.88 3.29
C GLN A 294 14.90 14.96 4.51
N VAL A 295 14.67 15.49 5.71
CA VAL A 295 14.51 14.66 6.93
C VAL A 295 13.38 13.64 6.74
N LEU A 296 12.22 14.07 6.25
CA LEU A 296 11.08 13.19 6.00
C LEU A 296 11.41 12.11 4.96
N ARG A 297 12.15 12.44 3.89
CA ARG A 297 12.63 11.43 2.92
C ARG A 297 13.55 10.41 3.57
N ASN A 298 14.54 10.86 4.34
CA ASN A 298 15.45 9.98 5.06
C ASN A 298 14.68 9.04 6.01
N VAL A 299 13.67 9.57 6.70
CA VAL A 299 12.80 8.77 7.58
C VAL A 299 11.98 7.75 6.82
N MET A 300 11.57 8.01 5.58
CA MET A 300 10.81 7.06 4.75
C MET A 300 11.70 5.99 4.12
N GLU A 301 12.96 6.31 3.81
CA GLU A 301 13.93 5.41 3.17
C GLU A 301 14.77 4.61 4.17
N ALA A 302 14.83 5.04 5.44
CA ALA A 302 15.63 4.40 6.48
C ALA A 302 15.27 2.93 6.70
N ASP A 303 16.31 2.14 7.03
CA ASP A 303 16.18 0.74 7.42
C ASP A 303 15.71 0.61 8.88
N GLY A 304 14.92 -0.43 9.13
CA GLY A 304 14.42 -0.75 10.46
C GLY A 304 15.41 -1.61 11.25
N ILE A 305 15.75 -1.17 12.47
CA ILE A 305 16.59 -1.93 13.40
C ILE A 305 15.73 -2.36 14.60
N LYS A 306 15.92 -3.60 15.07
CA LYS A 306 15.32 -4.06 16.33
C LYS A 306 16.14 -3.56 17.51
N LEU A 307 15.47 -2.93 18.47
CA LEU A 307 16.07 -2.47 19.71
C LEU A 307 15.77 -3.43 20.85
N ASP A 308 16.79 -3.69 21.67
CA ASP A 308 16.65 -4.44 22.90
C ASP A 308 16.15 -3.52 24.02
N ARG A 309 15.17 -4.01 24.79
CA ARG A 309 14.66 -3.35 25.98
C ARG A 309 15.06 -4.11 27.24
N TRP A 310 15.46 -3.38 28.25
CA TRP A 310 15.94 -3.90 29.52
C TRP A 310 15.10 -3.38 30.66
N LYS A 311 14.69 -4.30 31.53
CA LYS A 311 14.01 -4.00 32.79
C LYS A 311 15.02 -4.05 33.91
N VAL A 312 15.25 -2.91 34.56
CA VAL A 312 16.18 -2.77 35.66
C VAL A 312 15.39 -2.60 36.95
N GLN A 313 15.51 -3.56 37.86
CA GLN A 313 14.93 -3.49 39.19
C GLN A 313 15.99 -3.13 40.21
N VAL A 314 15.85 -1.97 40.85
CA VAL A 314 16.78 -1.49 41.88
C VAL A 314 16.20 -1.78 43.26
N THR A 315 17.01 -2.38 44.13
CA THR A 315 16.64 -2.75 45.50
C THR A 315 17.57 -2.09 46.50
N ASN A 316 17.04 -1.24 47.38
CA ASN A 316 17.82 -0.58 48.42
C ASN A 316 18.05 -1.55 49.60
N LYS A 317 19.31 -1.83 49.95
CA LYS A 317 19.67 -2.57 51.18
C LYS A 317 19.68 -1.57 52.35
N GLY A 318 18.53 -1.36 52.99
CA GLY A 318 18.46 -0.63 54.24
C GLY A 318 19.00 -1.47 55.41
N TYR A 319 19.66 -0.82 56.37
CA TYR A 319 20.22 -1.42 57.60
C TYR A 319 19.18 -1.99 58.58
N TYR A 320 17.89 -1.75 58.34
CA TYR A 320 16.76 -2.25 59.14
C TYR A 320 15.76 -2.97 58.22
N ASN A 321 15.24 -4.12 58.67
CA ASN A 321 14.37 -5.09 57.97
C ASN A 321 12.99 -4.57 57.49
N LEU A 322 12.84 -3.28 57.18
CA LEU A 322 11.65 -2.72 56.55
C LEU A 322 11.79 -2.89 55.02
N ARG A 323 10.91 -3.72 54.42
CA ARG A 323 10.79 -3.88 52.96
C ARG A 323 10.54 -2.52 52.29
N LYS A 324 11.58 -1.90 51.75
CA LYS A 324 11.49 -0.65 50.99
C LYS A 324 11.04 -0.89 49.53
N PRO A 325 10.46 0.11 48.86
CA PRO A 325 9.91 -0.03 47.51
C PRO A 325 11.00 -0.41 46.49
N LYS A 326 10.67 -1.37 45.63
CA LYS A 326 11.46 -1.72 44.44
C LYS A 326 11.19 -0.67 43.38
N ALA A 327 12.22 0.04 42.92
CA ALA A 327 12.10 0.90 41.76
C ALA A 327 12.37 0.07 40.50
N VAL A 328 11.50 0.20 39.50
CA VAL A 328 11.62 -0.50 38.21
C VAL A 328 11.78 0.54 37.13
N TYR A 329 12.85 0.41 36.35
CA TYR A 329 13.20 1.30 35.25
C TYR A 329 13.27 0.49 33.96
N LEU A 330 12.92 1.13 32.84
CA LEU A 330 12.98 0.55 31.51
C LEU A 330 13.98 1.34 30.69
N PHE A 331 14.91 0.63 30.05
CA PHE A 331 16.00 1.21 29.29
C PHE A 331 16.12 0.56 27.92
N TYR A 332 16.62 1.32 26.95
CA TYR A 332 16.87 0.88 25.58
C TYR A 332 18.36 0.99 25.30
N GLY A 333 18.97 -0.08 24.77
CA GLY A 333 20.41 -0.10 24.50
C GLY A 333 21.04 -1.48 24.64
N THR A 334 22.38 -1.52 24.69
CA THR A 334 23.12 -2.77 24.91
C THR A 334 23.22 -3.08 26.40
N LYS A 335 23.23 -4.38 26.74
CA LYS A 335 23.32 -4.86 28.14
C LYS A 335 24.52 -4.26 28.87
N ASP A 336 25.66 -4.20 28.18
CA ASP A 336 26.94 -3.81 28.78
C ASP A 336 26.94 -2.36 29.23
N CYS A 337 26.33 -1.45 28.44
CA CYS A 337 26.20 -0.05 28.80
C CYS A 337 25.36 0.13 30.08
N LEU A 338 24.24 -0.59 30.18
CA LEU A 338 23.35 -0.52 31.36
C LEU A 338 23.96 -1.14 32.60
N VAL A 339 24.70 -2.24 32.43
CA VAL A 339 25.44 -2.85 33.54
C VAL A 339 26.53 -1.89 34.02
N GLN A 340 27.17 -1.12 33.13
CA GLN A 340 28.16 -0.11 33.46
C GLN A 340 27.56 1.08 34.23
N GLU A 341 26.50 1.70 33.72
CA GLU A 341 25.91 2.91 34.33
C GLU A 341 25.38 2.65 35.73
N CYS A 342 24.77 1.49 35.96
CA CYS A 342 24.17 1.19 37.25
C CYS A 342 25.16 0.50 38.21
N LYS A 343 26.49 0.49 37.96
CA LYS A 343 27.47 -0.37 38.67
C LYS A 343 27.37 -0.30 40.20
N ASP A 344 27.08 0.88 40.72
CA ASP A 344 27.04 1.16 42.15
C ASP A 344 25.67 0.83 42.79
N LEU A 345 24.71 0.35 42.00
CA LEU A 345 23.36 0.03 42.45
C LEU A 345 23.17 -1.48 42.64
N ASN A 346 22.54 -1.86 43.77
CA ASN A 346 22.08 -3.22 43.97
C ASN A 346 20.84 -3.50 43.09
N LYS A 347 21.09 -4.09 41.92
CA LYS A 347 20.16 -4.17 40.79
C LYS A 347 20.00 -5.58 40.23
N LYS A 348 18.85 -5.82 39.61
CA LYS A 348 18.59 -6.97 38.73
C LYS A 348 18.25 -6.44 37.34
N VAL A 349 18.98 -6.89 36.32
CA VAL A 349 18.80 -6.49 34.92
C VAL A 349 18.31 -7.69 34.12
N GLU A 350 17.12 -7.59 33.56
CA GLU A 350 16.51 -8.64 32.73
C GLU A 350 16.14 -8.05 31.36
N LYS A 351 16.29 -8.85 30.30
CA LYS A 351 15.78 -8.48 28.99
C LYS A 351 14.25 -8.57 29.04
N SER A 352 13.58 -7.53 28.56
CA SER A 352 12.13 -7.55 28.37
C SER A 352 11.84 -8.19 27.02
N ASP A 353 11.10 -9.30 27.03
CA ASP A 353 10.63 -9.98 25.83
C ASP A 353 9.49 -9.22 25.14
#